data_AF-A0A7S1YUW0-F1
#
_entry.id   AF-A0A7S1YUW0-F1
#
_cell.length_a   1.000
_cell.length_b   1.000
_cell.length_c   1.000
_cell.angle_alpha   90.00
_cell.angle_beta   90.00
_cell.angle_gamma   90.00
#
_symmetry.space_group_name_H-M   'P 1'
#
loop_
_entity.id
_entity.type
_entity.pdbx_description
1 polymer ?
#
loop_
_entity_poly.entity_id
_entity_poly.type
_entity_poly.pdbx_seq_one_letter_code
_entity_poly.pdbx_strand_id
1 'polypeptide(L)'
;DGKSLETEFGLSTYKDHQTITLQEMPERAPMGQLPRSVELVLDHDLVDRIKPGDRVQVVGVYRALATAVSGQSATSGLFKTAVLVNNVQILGRDASHLTFSTDDVRTIRKPCQWDAPAW
;
A
#
# COMPACT_ATOMS: atom_id res chain seq x y z
N ASP A 1 4.58 -31.68 -35.65
CA ASP A 1 3.71 -30.61 -36.16
C ASP A 1 3.52 -29.52 -35.12
N GLY A 2 4.44 -28.56 -35.08
CA GLY A 2 4.44 -27.47 -34.10
C GLY A 2 3.59 -26.31 -34.60
N LYS A 3 2.52 -25.99 -33.87
CA LYS A 3 1.77 -24.75 -34.10
C LYS A 3 2.62 -23.58 -33.62
N SER A 4 2.99 -22.68 -34.53
CA SER A 4 3.62 -21.42 -34.16
C SER A 4 2.59 -20.54 -33.45
N LEU A 5 2.94 -20.05 -32.26
CA LEU A 5 2.11 -19.10 -31.52
C LEU A 5 2.69 -17.70 -31.76
N GLU A 6 1.86 -16.81 -32.28
CA GLU A 6 2.18 -15.40 -32.41
C GLU A 6 1.46 -14.62 -31.31
N THR A 7 2.18 -13.73 -30.63
CA THR A 7 1.61 -12.92 -29.54
C THR A 7 1.02 -11.65 -30.12
N GLU A 8 -0.30 -11.49 -30.00
CA GLU A 8 -0.98 -10.26 -30.34
C GLU A 8 -1.10 -9.36 -29.10
N PHE A 9 -0.24 -8.35 -29.02
CA PHE A 9 -0.20 -7.42 -27.88
C PHE A 9 -1.47 -6.59 -27.74
N GLY A 10 -2.21 -6.34 -28.83
CA GLY A 10 -3.44 -5.53 -28.83
C GLY A 10 -4.63 -6.15 -28.08
N LEU A 11 -4.65 -7.48 -27.90
CA LEU A 11 -5.68 -8.20 -27.13
C LEU A 11 -5.24 -8.51 -25.70
N SER A 12 -4.01 -8.17 -25.34
CA SER A 12 -3.44 -8.44 -24.03
C SER A 12 -3.85 -7.37 -23.03
N THR A 13 -4.21 -7.78 -21.81
CA THR A 13 -4.49 -6.85 -20.72
C THR A 13 -3.26 -6.72 -19.83
N TYR A 14 -2.81 -5.49 -19.61
CA TYR A 14 -1.66 -5.16 -18.78
C TYR A 14 -2.11 -4.62 -17.42
N LYS A 15 -1.26 -4.79 -16.42
CA LYS A 15 -1.50 -4.32 -15.05
C LYS A 15 -0.24 -3.72 -14.48
N ASP A 16 -0.40 -2.63 -13.74
CA ASP A 16 0.69 -2.00 -13.01
C ASP A 16 1.01 -2.82 -11.76
N HIS A 17 2.30 -3.02 -11.52
CA HIS A 17 2.84 -3.78 -10.39
C HIS A 17 4.06 -3.03 -9.82
N GLN A 18 4.01 -2.72 -8.53
CA GLN A 18 5.07 -2.05 -7.80
C GLN A 18 5.45 -2.86 -6.57
N THR A 19 6.76 -2.96 -6.32
CA THR A 19 7.28 -3.65 -5.14
C THR A 19 8.01 -2.63 -4.27
N ILE A 20 7.67 -2.59 -2.99
CA ILE A 20 8.32 -1.71 -2.01
C ILE A 20 8.80 -2.53 -0.80
N THR A 21 9.77 -2.00 -0.08
CA THR A 21 10.25 -2.57 1.18
C THR A 21 9.84 -1.68 2.35
N LEU A 22 9.09 -2.24 3.28
CA LEU A 22 8.71 -1.58 4.53
C LEU A 22 9.70 -1.98 5.62
N GLN A 23 10.23 -1.00 6.35
CA GLN A 23 11.10 -1.21 7.48
C GLN A 23 10.37 -0.90 8.79
N GLU A 24 10.67 -1.65 9.85
CA GLU A 24 10.20 -1.34 11.21
C GLU A 24 10.59 0.09 11.62
N MET A 25 9.72 0.75 12.38
CA MET A 25 10.01 2.09 12.90
C MET A 25 11.18 2.01 13.90
N PRO A 26 12.16 2.93 13.83
CA PRO A 26 13.34 2.90 14.68
C PRO A 26 12.98 3.01 16.17
N GLU A 27 11.90 3.72 16.50
CA GLU A 27 11.36 3.86 17.86
C GLU A 27 10.83 2.55 18.46
N ARG A 28 10.56 1.52 17.65
CA ARG A 28 10.08 0.19 18.08
C ARG A 28 11.14 -0.90 17.96
N ALA A 29 12.32 -0.59 17.40
CA ALA A 29 13.37 -1.57 17.22
C ALA A 29 14.08 -1.87 18.57
N PRO A 30 14.33 -3.15 18.90
CA PRO A 30 15.09 -3.49 20.10
C PRO A 30 16.54 -3.03 19.97
N MET A 31 17.12 -2.54 21.06
CA MET A 31 18.49 -2.04 21.05
C MET A 31 19.48 -3.17 20.70
N GLY A 32 20.30 -2.94 19.66
CA GLY A 32 21.36 -3.86 19.25
C GLY A 32 21.00 -4.86 18.15
N GLN A 33 19.79 -4.84 17.60
CA GLN A 33 19.41 -5.67 16.44
C GLN A 33 19.33 -4.84 15.15
N LEU A 34 19.58 -5.49 14.00
CA LEU A 34 19.34 -4.91 12.69
C LEU A 34 17.82 -4.77 12.45
N PRO A 35 17.32 -3.64 11.92
CA PRO A 35 15.89 -3.46 11.65
C PRO A 35 15.37 -4.53 10.70
N ARG A 36 14.19 -5.09 10.99
CA ARG A 36 13.56 -6.03 10.06
C ARG A 36 12.81 -5.29 8.97
N SER A 37 12.82 -5.90 7.78
CA SER A 37 12.10 -5.40 6.62
C SER A 37 11.14 -6.47 6.07
N VAL A 38 10.05 -6.01 5.48
CA VAL A 38 9.04 -6.84 4.82
C VAL A 38 8.81 -6.28 3.42
N GLU A 39 8.70 -7.16 2.44
CA GLU A 39 8.36 -6.79 1.07
C GLU A 39 6.84 -6.67 0.90
N LEU A 40 6.42 -5.58 0.27
CA LEU A 40 5.03 -5.30 -0.05
C LEU A 40 4.87 -5.24 -1.57
N VAL A 41 3.82 -5.87 -2.06
CA VAL A 41 3.43 -5.84 -3.47
C VAL A 41 2.16 -5.01 -3.59
N LEU A 42 2.24 -3.93 -4.36
CA LEU A 42 1.12 -3.06 -4.70
C LEU A 42 0.77 -3.27 -6.17
N ASP A 43 -0.50 -3.55 -6.43
CA ASP A 43 -1.01 -3.73 -7.77
C ASP A 43 -2.06 -2.65 -8.08
N HIS A 44 -2.26 -2.37 -9.37
CA HIS A 44 -3.29 -1.46 -9.88
C HIS A 44 -3.18 -0.04 -9.26
N ASP A 45 -4.27 0.48 -8.71
CA ASP A 45 -4.47 1.87 -8.26
C ASP A 45 -3.65 2.27 -7.02
N LEU A 46 -2.99 1.29 -6.40
CA LEU A 46 -2.15 1.48 -5.22
C LEU A 46 -0.72 1.87 -5.59
N VAL A 47 -0.34 1.74 -6.87
CA VAL A 47 0.95 2.17 -7.38
C VAL A 47 1.10 3.69 -7.22
N ASP A 48 2.30 4.12 -6.85
CA ASP A 48 2.69 5.54 -6.64
C ASP A 48 1.95 6.30 -5.53
N ARG A 49 1.16 5.59 -4.70
CA ARG A 49 0.51 6.19 -3.52
C ARG A 49 1.49 6.57 -2.42
N ILE A 50 2.66 5.94 -2.36
CA ILE A 50 3.63 6.03 -1.25
C ILE A 50 4.96 6.55 -1.79
N LYS A 51 5.61 7.44 -1.04
CA LYS A 51 6.97 7.88 -1.33
C LYS A 51 7.97 7.29 -0.33
N PRO A 52 9.24 7.10 -0.74
CA PRO A 52 10.29 6.72 0.20
C PRO A 52 10.38 7.72 1.36
N GLY A 53 10.38 7.22 2.59
CA GLY A 53 10.43 8.03 3.81
C GLY A 53 9.07 8.32 4.46
N ASP A 54 7.96 8.00 3.79
CA ASP A 54 6.63 8.13 4.38
C ASP A 54 6.41 7.10 5.50
N ARG A 55 5.81 7.55 6.60
CA ARG A 55 5.28 6.63 7.63
C ARG A 55 3.96 6.09 7.10
N VAL A 56 3.86 4.78 6.91
CA VAL A 56 2.65 4.15 6.34
C VAL A 56 2.11 3.03 7.20
N GLN A 57 0.79 2.92 7.22
CA GLN A 57 0.06 1.77 7.73
C GLN A 57 -0.48 0.98 6.53
N VAL A 58 -0.08 -0.29 6.44
CA VAL A 58 -0.43 -1.17 5.33
C VAL A 58 -1.31 -2.30 5.83
N VAL A 59 -2.39 -2.59 5.09
CA VAL A 59 -3.28 -3.73 5.34
C VAL A 59 -3.25 -4.62 4.11
N GLY A 60 -3.00 -5.92 4.32
CA GLY A 60 -2.80 -6.86 3.24
C GLY A 60 -2.75 -8.30 3.70
N VAL A 61 -2.52 -9.21 2.76
CA VAL A 61 -2.42 -10.65 3.00
C VAL A 61 -0.95 -11.07 2.90
N TYR A 62 -0.42 -11.66 3.97
CA TYR A 62 0.92 -12.23 3.99
C TYR A 62 0.95 -13.54 3.20
N ARG A 63 1.79 -13.62 2.17
CA ARG A 63 1.94 -14.82 1.33
C ARG A 63 3.40 -15.20 1.14
N ALA A 64 3.64 -16.50 1.15
CA ALA A 64 4.90 -17.09 0.72
C ALA A 64 4.85 -17.34 -0.79
N LEU A 65 5.71 -16.66 -1.54
CA LEU A 65 5.90 -16.88 -2.97
C LEU A 65 6.95 -17.99 -3.14
N ALA A 66 6.51 -19.11 -3.72
CA ALA A 66 7.40 -20.19 -4.10
C ALA A 66 8.08 -19.83 -5.42
N THR A 67 9.37 -19.53 -5.37
CA THR A 67 10.16 -19.33 -6.58
C THR A 67 10.54 -20.70 -7.12
N ALA A 68 9.80 -21.18 -8.12
CA ALA A 68 10.29 -22.30 -8.92
C ALA A 68 11.50 -21.80 -9.71
N VAL A 69 12.70 -22.25 -9.34
CA VAL A 69 13.89 -21.99 -10.14
C VAL A 69 13.70 -22.73 -11.47
N SER A 70 13.63 -21.97 -12.57
CA SER A 70 13.46 -22.51 -13.91
C SER A 70 14.53 -23.56 -14.20
N GLY A 71 14.14 -24.83 -14.28
CA GLY A 71 15.03 -25.96 -14.58
C GLY A 71 15.29 -26.94 -13.43
N GLN A 72 14.76 -26.73 -12.22
CA GLN A 72 14.88 -27.69 -11.12
C GLN A 72 13.51 -28.16 -10.61
N SER A 73 13.26 -29.48 -10.65
CA SER A 73 12.05 -30.13 -10.14
C SER A 73 11.95 -30.17 -8.61
N ALA A 74 12.96 -29.65 -7.91
CA ALA A 74 12.98 -29.55 -6.46
C ALA A 74 12.68 -28.10 -6.06
N THR A 75 11.56 -27.89 -5.38
CA THR A 75 11.29 -26.63 -4.68
C THR A 75 12.33 -26.46 -3.59
N SER A 76 13.26 -25.53 -3.76
CA SER A 76 14.09 -25.05 -2.65
C SER A 76 13.14 -24.65 -1.51
N GLY A 77 13.35 -25.19 -0.30
CA GLY A 77 12.52 -24.87 0.87
C GLY A 77 12.60 -23.41 1.34
N LEU A 78 13.30 -22.56 0.59
CA LEU A 78 13.43 -21.13 0.79
C LEU A 78 12.30 -20.42 0.02
N PHE A 79 11.29 -19.99 0.76
CA PHE A 79 10.19 -19.21 0.21
C PHE A 79 10.41 -17.72 0.43
N LYS A 80 10.23 -16.92 -0.62
CA LYS A 80 10.27 -15.47 -0.50
C LYS A 80 8.91 -15.01 0.04
N THR A 81 8.87 -14.30 1.15
CA THR A 81 7.61 -13.84 1.73
C THR A 81 7.33 -12.40 1.31
N ALA A 82 6.11 -12.14 0.85
CA ALA A 82 5.65 -10.81 0.49
C ALA A 82 4.22 -10.60 1.00
N VAL A 83 3.89 -9.35 1.32
CA VAL A 83 2.52 -8.94 1.65
C VAL A 83 1.86 -8.40 0.39
N LEU A 84 0.75 -9.01 -0.02
CA LEU A 84 -0.12 -8.44 -1.04
C LEU A 84 -0.94 -7.33 -0.42
N VAL A 85 -0.77 -6.10 -0.88
CA VAL A 85 -1.40 -4.92 -0.29
C VAL A 85 -2.84 -4.78 -0.78
N ASN A 86 -3.76 -4.60 0.15
CA ASN A 86 -5.15 -4.25 -0.13
C ASN A 86 -5.39 -2.75 0.09
N ASN A 87 -4.83 -2.19 1.16
CA ASN A 87 -4.97 -0.78 1.47
C ASN A 87 -3.69 -0.21 2.09
N VAL A 88 -3.41 1.06 1.80
CA VAL A 88 -2.31 1.82 2.42
C VAL A 88 -2.78 3.19 2.88
N GLN A 89 -2.38 3.57 4.09
CA GLN A 89 -2.67 4.86 4.71
C GLN A 89 -1.36 5.52 5.16
N ILE A 90 -1.15 6.78 4.80
CA ILE A 90 0.03 7.55 5.21
C ILE A 90 -0.25 8.17 6.58
N LEU A 91 0.54 7.79 7.58
CA LEU A 91 0.49 8.30 8.94
C LEU A 91 1.11 9.71 8.96
N GLY A 92 0.34 10.72 9.39
CA GLY A 92 0.79 12.12 9.50
C GLY A 92 0.33 13.05 8.37
N ARG A 93 -0.42 12.55 7.37
CA ARG A 93 -1.13 13.40 6.41
C ARG A 93 -2.55 13.69 6.93
N ASP A 94 -2.65 14.22 8.15
CA ASP A 94 -3.91 14.40 8.89
C ASP A 94 -4.78 15.58 8.40
N ALA A 95 -4.51 16.16 7.24
CA ALA A 95 -5.31 17.29 6.72
C ALA A 95 -6.44 16.88 5.77
N SER A 96 -6.37 15.70 5.13
CA SER A 96 -7.28 15.36 4.02
C SER A 96 -8.41 14.39 4.38
N HIS A 97 -8.44 13.82 5.59
CA HIS A 97 -9.45 12.86 6.01
C HIS A 97 -10.10 13.24 7.35
N LEU A 98 -10.39 14.52 7.53
CA LEU A 98 -11.38 14.95 8.50
C LEU A 98 -12.75 14.49 7.98
N THR A 99 -13.26 13.40 8.54
CA THR A 99 -14.64 12.97 8.30
C THR A 99 -15.53 13.88 9.13
N PHE A 100 -16.00 14.97 8.52
CA PHE A 100 -16.90 15.90 9.18
C PHE A 100 -18.24 15.21 9.45
N SER A 101 -18.60 15.06 10.72
CA SER A 101 -19.95 14.64 11.08
C SER A 101 -20.94 15.76 10.78
N THR A 102 -22.20 15.40 10.54
CA THR A 102 -23.29 16.39 10.42
C THR A 102 -23.40 17.27 11.66
N ASP A 103 -23.02 16.77 12.84
CA ASP A 103 -22.99 17.55 14.07
C ASP A 103 -21.81 18.53 14.13
N ASP A 104 -20.67 18.19 13.55
CA ASP A 104 -19.52 19.11 13.44
C ASP A 104 -19.87 20.29 12.54
N VAL A 105 -20.51 20.01 11.39
CA VAL A 105 -20.95 21.06 10.46
C VAL A 105 -22.00 21.97 11.09
N ARG A 106 -22.92 21.43 11.90
CA ARG A 106 -23.90 22.24 12.66
C ARG A 106 -23.22 23.11 13.70
N THR A 107 -22.21 22.57 14.38
CA THR A 107 -21.44 23.30 15.40
C THR A 107 -20.60 24.42 14.78
N ILE A 108 -19.99 24.19 13.61
CA ILE A 108 -19.24 25.22 12.87
C ILE A 108 -20.17 26.32 12.34
N ARG A 109 -21.41 25.99 11.94
CA ARG A 109 -22.37 26.98 11.41
C ARG A 109 -23.03 27.84 12.48
N LYS A 110 -23.13 27.37 13.73
CA LYS A 110 -23.77 28.13 14.82
C LYS A 110 -23.12 29.49 15.08
N PRO A 111 -21.79 29.62 15.25
CA PRO A 111 -21.11 30.90 15.48
C PRO A 111 -21.30 31.91 14.33
N CYS A 112 -21.22 31.47 13.07
CA CYS A 112 -21.38 32.36 11.91
C CYS A 112 -22.75 33.04 11.80
N GLN A 113 -23.78 32.50 12.49
CA GLN A 113 -25.12 33.08 12.47
C GLN A 113 -25.31 34.20 13.51
N TRP A 114 -24.42 34.29 14.52
CA TRP A 114 -24.49 35.32 15.57
C TRP A 114 -23.85 36.66 15.16
N ASP A 115 -22.98 36.67 14.14
CA ASP A 115 -22.28 37.87 13.65
C ASP A 115 -23.00 38.56 12.48
N ALA A 116 -24.27 38.26 12.20
CA ALA A 116 -25.06 39.05 11.26
C ALA A 116 -25.39 40.40 11.92
N PRO A 117 -24.81 41.53 11.45
CA PRO A 117 -25.07 42.83 12.07
C PRO A 117 -26.54 43.19 11.78
N ALA A 118 -27.33 43.28 12.85
CA ALA A 118 -28.63 43.94 12.79
C ALA A 118 -28.37 45.45 12.67
N TRP A 119 -28.24 45.92 11.44
CA TRP A 119 -28.63 47.28 11.08
C TRP A 119 -30.05 47.27 10.55
#